data_AF-A0A926CZN1-F1
#
_entry.id   AF-A0A926CZN1-F1
#
_cell.length_a   1.000
_cell.length_b   1.000
_cell.length_c   1.000
_cell.angle_alpha   90.00
_cell.angle_beta   90.00
_cell.angle_gamma   90.00
#
_symmetry.space_group_name_H-M   'P 1'
#
loop_
_entity.id
_entity.type
_entity.pdbx_description
1 polymer ?
#
loop_
_entity_poly.entity_id
_entity_poly.type
_entity_poly.pdbx_seq_one_letter_code
_entity_poly.pdbx_strand_id
1 'polypeptide(L)'
;MKIFTSDINSLSPSFFILVFVFLSACSATKPIKSDYDAANIPPAPDYSDPFYWSALPDKKDFADHIPANSPVVLVDGQASAQVDVFYLHPTTFFSRTAWNADLTDGKTNNSVDERAVKNQATVFNGSCRVFAPRYRQVSYNAYFTLENEGARDAFELAYSDVKAAFQYYLDHYNNGRPIIIAGHSQGTTHAKWLLRDFFDGKELQNKLVVAYLIGIPVYDYDFKFIP
;
A
#
# COMPACT_ATOMS: atom_id res chain seq x y z
N MET A 1 5.32 -7.01 -47.50
CA MET A 1 3.98 -7.38 -46.97
C MET A 1 3.71 -8.82 -47.35
N LYS A 2 3.93 -9.77 -46.43
CA LYS A 2 3.52 -11.17 -46.58
C LYS A 2 2.39 -11.41 -45.58
N ILE A 3 1.20 -11.67 -46.09
CA ILE A 3 0.05 -12.09 -45.28
C ILE A 3 0.15 -13.61 -45.20
N PHE A 4 0.38 -14.13 -43.99
CA PHE A 4 0.25 -15.55 -43.72
C PHE A 4 -1.22 -15.83 -43.43
N THR A 5 -1.91 -16.50 -44.36
CA THR A 5 -3.21 -17.13 -44.10
C THR A 5 -2.95 -18.51 -43.53
N SER A 6 -3.16 -18.70 -42.23
CA SER A 6 -3.21 -20.03 -41.63
C SER A 6 -4.62 -20.59 -41.72
N ASP A 7 -4.74 -21.80 -42.28
CA ASP A 7 -6.00 -22.54 -42.40
C ASP A 7 -6.67 -22.75 -41.03
N ILE A 8 -7.88 -22.22 -40.91
CA ILE A 8 -8.72 -22.27 -39.70
C ILE A 8 -9.25 -23.67 -39.36
N ASN A 9 -9.03 -24.65 -40.25
CA ASN A 9 -9.58 -25.99 -40.15
C ASN A 9 -8.64 -27.01 -39.47
N SER A 10 -7.43 -26.63 -39.06
CA SER A 10 -6.47 -27.52 -38.38
C SER A 10 -6.36 -27.29 -36.87
N LEU A 11 -7.27 -26.52 -36.28
CA LEU A 11 -7.24 -26.21 -34.85
C LEU A 11 -7.90 -27.36 -34.06
N SER A 12 -7.15 -27.97 -33.15
CA SER A 12 -7.66 -29.01 -32.26
C SER A 12 -8.75 -28.45 -31.33
N PRO A 13 -9.67 -29.28 -30.78
CA PRO A 13 -10.70 -28.83 -29.84
C PRO A 13 -10.14 -28.05 -28.64
N SER A 14 -8.88 -28.29 -28.28
CA SER A 14 -8.14 -27.61 -27.22
C SER A 14 -7.91 -26.11 -27.50
N PHE A 15 -7.88 -25.68 -28.77
CA PHE A 15 -7.71 -24.27 -29.14
C PHE A 15 -8.98 -23.44 -28.88
N PHE A 16 -10.16 -24.04 -29.07
CA PHE A 16 -11.44 -23.40 -28.73
C PHE A 16 -11.68 -23.30 -27.23
N ILE A 17 -11.17 -24.26 -26.44
CA ILE A 17 -11.21 -24.21 -24.96
C ILE A 17 -10.33 -23.07 -24.44
N LEU A 18 -9.16 -22.80 -25.03
CA LEU A 18 -8.33 -21.67 -24.64
C LEU A 18 -9.01 -20.31 -24.89
N VAL A 19 -9.73 -20.15 -26.00
CA VAL A 19 -10.44 -18.90 -26.32
C VAL A 19 -11.64 -18.67 -25.40
N PHE A 20 -12.35 -19.73 -24.97
CA PHE A 20 -13.44 -19.61 -23.98
C PHE A 20 -12.95 -19.32 -22.55
N VAL A 21 -11.76 -19.80 -22.17
CA VAL A 21 -11.15 -19.49 -20.87
C VAL A 21 -10.69 -18.04 -20.80
N PHE A 22 -10.26 -17.43 -21.91
CA PHE A 22 -9.90 -16.01 -21.96
C PHE A 22 -11.11 -15.05 -21.95
N LEU A 23 -12.30 -15.48 -22.41
CA LEU A 23 -13.51 -14.66 -22.38
C LEU A 23 -14.23 -14.64 -21.02
N SER A 24 -13.90 -15.57 -20.11
CA SER A 24 -14.49 -15.61 -18.76
C SER A 24 -13.75 -14.76 -17.73
N ALA A 25 -12.69 -14.05 -18.14
CA ALA A 25 -11.92 -13.16 -17.27
C ALA A 25 -12.48 -11.73 -17.18
N CYS A 26 -13.69 -11.47 -17.71
CA CYS A 26 -14.47 -10.31 -17.30
C CYS A 26 -15.00 -10.55 -15.88
N SER A 27 -14.13 -10.47 -14.87
CA SER A 27 -14.56 -10.37 -13.48
C SER A 27 -15.44 -9.13 -13.37
N ALA A 28 -16.76 -9.34 -13.23
CA ALA A 28 -17.69 -8.26 -12.94
C ALA A 28 -17.15 -7.46 -11.74
N THR A 29 -16.91 -6.17 -11.96
CA THR A 29 -16.52 -5.23 -10.91
C THR A 29 -17.56 -5.32 -9.79
N LYS A 30 -17.11 -5.56 -8.55
CA LYS A 30 -18.00 -5.69 -7.40
C LYS A 30 -17.97 -4.38 -6.63
N PRO A 31 -18.87 -3.42 -6.87
CA PRO A 31 -18.91 -2.21 -6.05
C PRO A 31 -19.34 -2.54 -4.62
N ILE A 32 -19.03 -1.61 -3.71
CA ILE A 32 -19.68 -1.52 -2.39
C ILE A 32 -21.19 -1.33 -2.59
N LYS A 33 -21.97 -1.92 -1.70
CA LYS A 33 -23.45 -1.94 -1.74
C LYS A 33 -24.11 -1.12 -0.65
N SER A 34 -23.36 -0.73 0.38
CA SER A 34 -23.85 0.10 1.49
C SER A 34 -23.53 1.57 1.25
N ASP A 35 -24.33 2.45 1.84
CA ASP A 35 -23.99 3.85 1.97
C ASP A 35 -22.85 4.03 2.99
N TYR A 36 -22.09 5.10 2.86
CA TYR A 36 -21.10 5.47 3.87
C TYR A 36 -21.83 6.02 5.10
N ASP A 37 -21.44 5.53 6.28
CA ASP A 37 -22.03 5.94 7.54
C ASP A 37 -20.90 6.33 8.50
N ALA A 38 -20.75 7.64 8.71
CA ALA A 38 -19.77 8.21 9.62
C ALA A 38 -20.00 7.78 11.09
N ALA A 39 -21.22 7.35 11.45
CA ALA A 39 -21.52 6.86 12.79
C ALA A 39 -21.02 5.42 13.03
N ASN A 40 -20.69 4.69 11.96
CA ASN A 40 -20.29 3.28 12.01
C ASN A 40 -18.89 3.05 11.45
N ILE A 41 -17.95 3.95 11.77
CA ILE A 41 -16.54 3.79 11.45
C ILE A 41 -15.83 2.99 12.55
N PRO A 42 -14.87 2.11 12.20
CA PRO A 42 -14.06 1.43 13.21
C PRO A 42 -13.28 2.42 14.10
N PRO A 43 -12.95 2.06 15.35
CA PRO A 43 -12.19 2.93 16.25
C PRO A 43 -10.87 3.43 15.64
N ALA A 44 -10.49 4.66 15.97
CA ALA A 44 -9.22 5.23 15.52
C ALA A 44 -8.03 4.53 16.19
N PRO A 45 -6.90 4.34 15.48
CA PRO A 45 -5.68 3.80 16.06
C PRO A 45 -5.00 4.78 17.03
N ASP A 46 -4.33 4.23 18.05
CA ASP A 46 -3.38 4.96 18.90
C ASP A 46 -1.96 4.54 18.52
N TYR A 47 -1.24 5.38 17.77
CA TYR A 47 0.09 5.04 17.28
C TYR A 47 1.18 4.99 18.36
N SER A 48 0.86 5.31 19.62
CA SER A 48 1.74 4.97 20.74
C SER A 48 1.75 3.48 21.07
N ASP A 49 0.74 2.72 20.63
CA ASP A 49 0.67 1.27 20.78
C ASP A 49 1.30 0.56 19.56
N PRO A 50 2.37 -0.25 19.77
CA PRO A 50 3.01 -1.07 18.73
C PRO A 50 2.07 -2.04 18.00
N PHE A 51 0.86 -2.30 18.51
CA PHE A 51 -0.17 -3.08 17.84
C PHE A 51 -0.59 -2.46 16.49
N TYR A 52 -0.72 -1.13 16.44
CA TYR A 52 -1.12 -0.39 15.24
C TYR A 52 0.01 -0.18 14.24
N TRP A 53 1.15 -0.84 14.45
CA TRP A 53 2.25 -0.91 13.50
C TRP A 53 2.39 -2.33 12.99
N SER A 54 2.28 -2.54 11.68
CA SER A 54 2.60 -3.82 11.06
C SER A 54 4.11 -4.08 11.13
N ALA A 55 4.93 -3.03 10.98
CA ALA A 55 6.37 -3.09 11.19
C ALA A 55 6.93 -1.92 12.00
N LEU A 56 7.87 -2.23 12.91
CA LEU A 56 8.73 -1.29 13.62
C LEU A 56 10.16 -1.87 13.68
N PRO A 57 11.22 -1.06 13.65
CA PRO A 57 12.59 -1.58 13.64
C PRO A 57 12.98 -2.38 14.89
N ASP A 58 12.34 -2.08 16.03
CA ASP A 58 12.58 -2.75 17.31
C ASP A 58 11.57 -3.90 17.58
N LYS A 59 10.74 -4.23 16.60
CA LYS A 59 9.72 -5.29 16.67
C LYS A 59 10.13 -6.44 15.78
N LYS A 60 10.01 -7.68 16.27
CA LYS A 60 10.12 -8.87 15.41
C LYS A 60 8.87 -8.98 14.55
N ASP A 61 9.01 -8.78 13.25
CA ASP A 61 7.87 -8.83 12.33
C ASP A 61 8.25 -9.31 10.92
N PHE A 62 7.30 -9.22 9.99
CA PHE A 62 7.47 -9.73 8.64
C PHE A 62 8.36 -8.85 7.75
N ALA A 63 8.64 -7.60 8.12
CA ALA A 63 9.58 -6.74 7.42
C ALA A 63 11.03 -7.20 7.59
N ASP A 64 11.33 -7.98 8.63
CA ASP A 64 12.68 -8.52 8.91
C ASP A 64 13.04 -9.74 8.03
N HIS A 65 12.11 -10.22 7.21
CA HIS A 65 12.31 -11.44 6.44
C HIS A 65 13.40 -11.26 5.40
N ILE A 66 14.32 -12.23 5.35
CA ILE A 66 15.36 -12.37 4.32
C ILE A 66 15.13 -13.68 3.53
N PRO A 67 15.28 -13.68 2.19
CA PRO A 67 15.20 -14.91 1.41
C PRO A 67 16.29 -15.93 1.79
N ALA A 68 15.89 -17.15 2.14
CA ALA A 68 16.81 -18.20 2.63
C ALA A 68 17.80 -18.72 1.58
N ASN A 69 17.49 -18.60 0.28
CA ASN A 69 18.28 -19.17 -0.83
C ASN A 69 18.81 -18.09 -1.79
N SER A 70 19.26 -16.96 -1.25
CA SER A 70 19.86 -15.91 -2.06
C SER A 70 21.28 -16.29 -2.51
N PRO A 71 21.67 -16.03 -3.79
CA PRO A 71 23.03 -16.25 -4.26
C PRO A 71 24.05 -15.27 -3.64
N VAL A 72 23.56 -14.21 -2.98
CA VAL A 72 24.34 -13.26 -2.19
C VAL A 72 23.89 -13.29 -0.73
N VAL A 73 24.82 -13.03 0.19
CA VAL A 73 24.47 -12.92 1.62
C VAL A 73 23.60 -11.68 1.82
N LEU A 74 22.34 -11.90 2.20
CA LEU A 74 21.42 -10.86 2.62
C LEU A 74 21.35 -10.86 4.15
N VAL A 75 21.35 -9.67 4.73
CA VAL A 75 21.23 -9.48 6.18
C VAL A 75 20.15 -8.45 6.45
N ASP A 76 19.44 -8.62 7.57
CA ASP A 76 18.66 -7.55 8.15
C ASP A 76 19.63 -6.49 8.71
N GLY A 77 19.61 -5.30 8.12
CA GLY A 77 20.49 -4.17 8.41
C GLY A 77 19.80 -3.06 9.19
N GLN A 78 18.55 -3.24 9.66
CA GLN A 78 17.77 -2.17 10.29
C GLN A 78 18.49 -1.52 11.48
N ALA A 79 19.18 -2.30 12.32
CA ALA A 79 19.85 -1.82 13.53
C ALA A 79 20.99 -0.82 13.26
N SER A 80 21.63 -0.88 12.09
CA SER A 80 22.72 0.01 11.69
C SER A 80 22.35 0.95 10.55
N ALA A 81 21.13 0.86 10.05
CA ALA A 81 20.63 1.71 8.98
C ALA A 81 20.76 3.20 9.36
N GLN A 82 20.99 4.04 8.36
CA GLN A 82 21.09 5.51 8.51
C GLN A 82 19.87 6.24 7.94
N VAL A 83 19.03 5.53 7.18
CA VAL A 83 17.81 6.02 6.53
C VAL A 83 16.63 5.27 7.10
N ASP A 84 15.48 5.92 7.11
CA ASP A 84 14.20 5.31 7.48
C ASP A 84 13.33 5.17 6.25
N VAL A 85 12.56 4.08 6.16
CA VAL A 85 11.48 3.95 5.17
C VAL A 85 10.13 3.97 5.89
N PHE A 86 9.25 4.87 5.44
CA PHE A 86 7.85 4.88 5.83
C PHE A 86 7.04 4.23 4.72
N TYR A 87 6.67 2.96 4.94
CA TYR A 87 6.00 2.12 3.96
C TYR A 87 4.48 2.06 4.21
N LEU A 88 3.71 2.39 3.17
CA LEU A 88 2.26 2.35 3.15
C LEU A 88 1.77 1.17 2.31
N HIS A 89 1.14 0.22 2.99
CA HIS A 89 0.70 -1.04 2.38
C HIS A 89 -0.45 -0.84 1.37
N PRO A 90 -0.67 -1.75 0.40
CA PRO A 90 -1.85 -1.72 -0.45
C PRO A 90 -3.11 -2.13 0.32
N THR A 91 -4.24 -2.10 -0.39
CA THR A 91 -5.48 -2.70 0.11
C THR A 91 -5.37 -4.23 0.17
N THR A 92 -5.60 -4.79 1.35
CA THR A 92 -5.79 -6.21 1.61
C THR A 92 -7.22 -6.53 2.09
N PHE A 93 -8.05 -5.50 2.28
CA PHE A 93 -9.45 -5.59 2.69
C PHE A 93 -10.42 -5.60 1.50
N PHE A 94 -11.31 -6.60 1.48
CA PHE A 94 -12.28 -6.82 0.41
C PHE A 94 -13.69 -6.99 1.00
N SER A 95 -14.37 -5.88 1.22
CA SER A 95 -15.74 -5.85 1.72
C SER A 95 -16.67 -5.08 0.79
N ARG A 96 -17.90 -5.58 0.66
CA ARG A 96 -18.96 -4.90 -0.09
C ARG A 96 -19.93 -4.14 0.81
N THR A 97 -19.74 -4.21 2.12
CA THR A 97 -20.66 -3.64 3.12
C THR A 97 -19.95 -2.73 4.11
N ALA A 98 -18.63 -2.85 4.23
CA ALA A 98 -17.81 -1.97 5.07
C ALA A 98 -16.84 -1.19 4.18
N TRP A 99 -16.76 0.11 4.43
CA TRP A 99 -15.95 1.03 3.66
C TRP A 99 -14.49 1.00 4.08
N ASN A 100 -14.22 0.95 5.39
CA ASN A 100 -12.88 0.89 5.95
C ASN A 100 -12.69 -0.38 6.78
N ALA A 101 -11.46 -0.91 6.80
CA ALA A 101 -11.12 -2.08 7.60
C ALA A 101 -11.09 -1.75 9.10
N ASP A 102 -11.63 -2.65 9.92
CA ASP A 102 -11.40 -2.64 11.36
C ASP A 102 -9.98 -3.13 11.65
N LEU A 103 -9.21 -2.33 12.40
CA LEU A 103 -7.81 -2.63 12.74
C LEU A 103 -7.68 -3.78 13.75
N THR A 104 -8.78 -4.29 14.28
CA THR A 104 -8.83 -5.50 15.11
C THR A 104 -9.15 -6.76 14.31
N ASP A 105 -9.49 -6.66 13.02
CA ASP A 105 -9.73 -7.81 12.15
C ASP A 105 -8.43 -8.58 11.87
N GLY A 106 -8.23 -9.68 12.60
CA GLY A 106 -7.03 -10.51 12.51
C GLY A 106 -6.76 -11.05 11.09
N LYS A 107 -7.82 -11.29 10.29
CA LYS A 107 -7.65 -11.77 8.91
C LYS A 107 -7.05 -10.70 8.01
N THR A 108 -7.57 -9.47 8.06
CA THR A 108 -7.04 -8.34 7.29
C THR A 108 -5.62 -8.02 7.76
N ASN A 109 -5.38 -7.98 9.07
CA ASN A 109 -4.05 -7.75 9.63
C ASN A 109 -3.03 -8.81 9.20
N ASN A 110 -3.38 -10.10 9.25
CA ASN A 110 -2.50 -11.16 8.77
C ASN A 110 -2.20 -11.01 7.27
N SER A 111 -3.18 -10.56 6.47
CA SER A 111 -2.99 -10.28 5.05
C SER A 111 -2.05 -9.09 4.83
N VAL A 112 -2.14 -8.02 5.64
CA VAL A 112 -1.15 -6.93 5.62
C VAL A 112 0.25 -7.47 5.91
N ASP A 113 0.39 -8.26 6.96
CA ASP A 113 1.69 -8.70 7.46
C ASP A 113 2.36 -9.71 6.51
N GLU A 114 1.67 -10.81 6.22
CA GLU A 114 2.23 -11.94 5.46
C GLU A 114 2.27 -11.73 3.95
N ARG A 115 1.47 -10.79 3.42
CA ARG A 115 1.39 -10.55 1.98
C ARG A 115 1.96 -9.21 1.59
N ALA A 116 1.49 -8.11 2.17
CA ALA A 116 1.99 -6.80 1.80
C ALA A 116 3.38 -6.56 2.37
N VAL A 117 3.53 -6.53 3.69
CA VAL A 117 4.80 -6.21 4.36
C VAL A 117 5.89 -7.22 4.01
N LYS A 118 5.62 -8.52 4.18
CA LYS A 118 6.59 -9.58 3.86
C LYS A 118 7.14 -9.52 2.43
N ASN A 119 6.32 -9.17 1.44
CA ASN A 119 6.73 -9.24 0.03
C ASN A 119 7.09 -7.88 -0.59
N GLN A 120 6.79 -6.76 0.07
CA GLN A 120 7.03 -5.42 -0.48
C GLN A 120 7.93 -4.56 0.41
N ALA A 121 7.80 -4.63 1.74
CA ALA A 121 8.59 -3.80 2.65
C ALA A 121 9.99 -4.38 2.91
N THR A 122 10.15 -5.70 2.83
CA THR A 122 11.42 -6.42 3.09
C THR A 122 12.56 -5.98 2.19
N VAL A 123 12.28 -5.42 1.00
CA VAL A 123 13.33 -4.90 0.11
C VAL A 123 14.18 -3.79 0.75
N PHE A 124 13.64 -3.11 1.77
CA PHE A 124 14.31 -2.00 2.44
C PHE A 124 15.10 -2.41 3.70
N ASN A 125 14.87 -3.61 4.25
CA ASN A 125 15.42 -4.00 5.55
C ASN A 125 16.95 -4.14 5.56
N GLY A 126 17.60 -4.24 4.40
CA GLY A 126 19.05 -4.28 4.29
C GLY A 126 19.74 -2.92 4.46
N SER A 127 19.01 -1.80 4.37
CA SER A 127 19.59 -0.44 4.39
C SER A 127 18.77 0.62 5.12
N CYS A 128 17.52 0.32 5.48
CA CYS A 128 16.59 1.25 6.09
C CYS A 128 15.97 0.64 7.34
N ARG A 129 15.68 1.46 8.35
CA ARG A 129 14.71 1.11 9.40
C ARG A 129 13.30 1.10 8.81
N VAL A 130 12.55 0.01 8.95
CA VAL A 130 11.22 -0.12 8.34
C VAL A 130 10.12 0.29 9.32
N PHE A 131 9.32 1.28 8.92
CA PHE A 131 8.12 1.71 9.62
C PHE A 131 6.91 1.46 8.72
N ALA A 132 5.95 0.66 9.17
CA ALA A 132 4.74 0.36 8.42
C ALA A 132 3.51 0.46 9.33
N PRO A 133 2.76 1.56 9.31
CA PRO A 133 1.55 1.68 10.12
C PRO A 133 0.43 0.82 9.57
N ARG A 134 -0.42 0.31 10.47
CA ARG A 134 -1.77 -0.11 10.12
C ARG A 134 -2.65 1.14 10.12
N TYR A 135 -3.45 1.29 9.08
CA TYR A 135 -4.46 2.33 8.99
C TYR A 135 -5.77 1.71 8.53
N ARG A 136 -6.91 2.36 8.81
CA ARG A 136 -8.25 1.88 8.43
C ARG A 136 -8.42 1.94 6.90
N GLN A 137 -7.72 1.05 6.20
CA GLN A 137 -7.64 0.98 4.75
C GLN A 137 -9.03 0.88 4.12
N VAL A 138 -9.22 1.57 3.01
CA VAL A 138 -10.49 1.52 2.27
C VAL A 138 -10.60 0.19 1.57
N SER A 139 -11.78 -0.43 1.62
CA SER A 139 -12.08 -1.66 0.89
C SER A 139 -11.79 -1.52 -0.59
N TYR A 140 -11.22 -2.57 -1.19
CA TYR A 140 -10.91 -2.60 -2.62
C TYR A 140 -12.14 -2.31 -3.48
N ASN A 141 -13.33 -2.71 -3.00
CA ASN A 141 -14.58 -2.53 -3.70
C ASN A 141 -14.98 -1.04 -3.85
N ALA A 142 -14.44 -0.12 -3.03
CA ALA A 142 -14.69 1.32 -3.13
C ALA A 142 -14.08 1.96 -4.38
N TYR A 143 -13.02 1.35 -4.95
CA TYR A 143 -12.43 1.82 -6.20
C TYR A 143 -13.37 1.73 -7.40
N PHE A 144 -14.46 0.96 -7.29
CA PHE A 144 -15.52 0.88 -8.32
C PHE A 144 -16.67 1.85 -8.08
N THR A 145 -16.54 2.75 -7.10
CA THR A 145 -17.57 3.73 -6.70
C THR A 145 -16.96 5.09 -6.40
N LEU A 146 -15.88 5.48 -7.11
CA LEU A 146 -15.14 6.73 -6.84
C LEU A 146 -15.99 8.00 -7.05
N GLU A 147 -17.07 7.90 -7.82
CA GLU A 147 -18.03 8.98 -8.03
C GLU A 147 -18.90 9.26 -6.78
N ASN A 148 -18.92 8.35 -5.80
CA ASN A 148 -19.72 8.45 -4.59
C ASN A 148 -18.96 9.26 -3.52
N GLU A 149 -19.61 10.24 -2.89
CA GLU A 149 -19.01 11.07 -1.82
C GLU A 149 -18.50 10.21 -0.65
N GLY A 150 -19.19 9.12 -0.30
CA GLY A 150 -18.76 8.18 0.72
C GLY A 150 -17.44 7.47 0.41
N ALA A 151 -17.06 7.33 -0.86
CA ALA A 151 -15.74 6.83 -1.22
C ALA A 151 -14.67 7.83 -0.80
N ARG A 152 -14.88 9.12 -1.09
CA ARG A 152 -13.97 10.19 -0.70
C ARG A 152 -13.80 10.24 0.81
N ASP A 153 -14.90 10.22 1.57
CA ASP A 153 -14.87 10.24 3.04
C ASP A 153 -14.10 9.05 3.61
N ALA A 154 -14.27 7.85 3.03
CA ALA A 154 -13.52 6.67 3.42
C ALA A 154 -12.01 6.82 3.19
N PHE A 155 -11.59 7.39 2.05
CA PHE A 155 -10.17 7.65 1.77
C PHE A 155 -9.60 8.77 2.65
N GLU A 156 -10.37 9.82 2.95
CA GLU A 156 -9.97 10.89 3.87
C GLU A 156 -9.79 10.35 5.29
N LEU A 157 -10.68 9.47 5.76
CA LEU A 157 -10.54 8.76 7.04
C LEU A 157 -9.25 7.92 7.07
N ALA A 158 -9.03 7.08 6.05
CA ALA A 158 -7.83 6.25 5.96
C ALA A 158 -6.55 7.10 5.92
N TYR A 159 -6.59 8.24 5.25
CA TYR A 159 -5.46 9.17 5.24
C TYR A 159 -5.24 9.85 6.59
N SER A 160 -6.29 10.18 7.33
CA SER A 160 -6.15 10.78 8.66
C SER A 160 -5.33 9.89 9.60
N ASP A 161 -5.51 8.56 9.50
CA ASP A 161 -4.69 7.56 10.20
C ASP A 161 -3.24 7.58 9.72
N VAL A 162 -3.01 7.54 8.40
CA VAL A 162 -1.65 7.62 7.82
C VAL A 162 -0.90 8.88 8.26
N LYS A 163 -1.60 10.03 8.27
CA LYS A 163 -1.06 11.30 8.71
C LYS A 163 -0.73 11.29 10.20
N ALA A 164 -1.60 10.74 11.04
CA ALA A 164 -1.35 10.60 12.46
C ALA A 164 -0.16 9.66 12.74
N ALA A 165 -0.06 8.54 12.02
CA ALA A 165 1.08 7.63 12.12
C ALA A 165 2.39 8.31 11.74
N PHE A 166 2.38 9.05 10.62
CA PHE A 166 3.58 9.74 10.15
C PHE A 166 4.03 10.83 11.12
N GLN A 167 3.08 11.61 11.65
CA GLN A 167 3.37 12.61 12.67
C GLN A 167 3.97 11.96 13.93
N TYR A 168 3.37 10.87 14.43
CA TYR A 168 3.93 10.12 15.56
C TYR A 168 5.35 9.61 15.27
N TYR A 169 5.57 9.09 14.05
CA TYR A 169 6.90 8.67 13.62
C TYR A 169 7.93 9.80 13.61
N LEU A 170 7.55 10.99 13.12
CA LEU A 170 8.43 12.16 13.14
C LEU A 170 8.80 12.56 14.58
N ASP A 171 7.81 12.59 15.46
CA ASP A 171 7.95 13.08 16.83
C ASP A 171 8.69 12.11 17.75
N HIS A 172 8.57 10.81 17.52
CA HIS A 172 9.05 9.78 18.44
C HIS A 172 10.17 8.88 17.90
N TYR A 173 10.27 8.68 16.58
CA TYR A 173 11.18 7.69 16.00
C TYR A 173 12.25 8.28 15.06
N ASN A 174 11.88 9.26 14.22
CA ASN A 174 12.72 9.71 13.11
C ASN A 174 14.00 10.42 13.57
N ASN A 175 13.93 11.25 14.61
CA ASN A 175 15.10 11.99 15.14
C ASN A 175 15.91 12.73 14.04
N GLY A 176 15.23 13.28 13.02
CA GLY A 176 15.83 14.07 11.94
C GLY A 176 16.56 13.26 10.86
N ARG A 177 16.34 11.94 10.79
CA ARG A 177 16.97 11.05 9.81
C ARG A 177 16.37 11.22 8.41
N PRO A 178 17.14 10.95 7.34
CA PRO A 178 16.60 10.92 5.98
C PRO A 178 15.48 9.88 5.84
N ILE A 179 14.51 10.18 4.98
CA ILE A 179 13.24 9.45 4.87
C ILE A 179 13.04 8.99 3.43
N ILE A 180 12.70 7.72 3.25
CA ILE A 180 12.10 7.16 2.05
C ILE A 180 10.60 7.03 2.29
N ILE A 181 9.78 7.48 1.34
CA ILE A 181 8.35 7.19 1.33
C ILE A 181 8.10 6.09 0.31
N ALA A 182 7.50 4.98 0.73
CA ALA A 182 7.17 3.89 -0.17
C ALA A 182 5.67 3.56 -0.06
N GLY A 183 5.01 3.41 -1.20
CA GLY A 183 3.59 3.08 -1.26
C GLY A 183 3.27 2.17 -2.42
N HIS A 184 2.29 1.29 -2.24
CA HIS A 184 1.73 0.49 -3.33
C HIS A 184 0.21 0.61 -3.37
N SER A 185 -0.37 0.75 -4.56
CA SER A 185 -1.83 0.85 -4.77
C SER A 185 -2.44 1.95 -3.87
N GLN A 186 -3.33 1.60 -2.94
CA GLN A 186 -3.86 2.55 -1.95
C GLN A 186 -2.79 3.26 -1.12
N GLY A 187 -1.70 2.57 -0.78
CA GLY A 187 -0.56 3.20 -0.12
C GLY A 187 0.04 4.33 -0.95
N THR A 188 0.02 4.22 -2.28
CA THR A 188 0.45 5.30 -3.20
C THR A 188 -0.53 6.47 -3.17
N THR A 189 -1.84 6.21 -3.14
CA THR A 189 -2.85 7.27 -2.98
C THR A 189 -2.54 8.11 -1.73
N HIS A 190 -2.31 7.46 -0.59
CA HIS A 190 -2.02 8.16 0.66
C HIS A 190 -0.60 8.76 0.70
N ALA A 191 0.39 8.10 0.10
CA ALA A 191 1.75 8.64 -0.01
C ALA A 191 1.77 9.96 -0.80
N LYS A 192 0.97 10.10 -1.86
CA LYS A 192 0.85 11.37 -2.59
C LYS A 192 0.32 12.49 -1.69
N TRP A 193 -0.70 12.22 -0.90
CA TRP A 193 -1.25 13.22 0.03
C TRP A 193 -0.26 13.55 1.15
N LEU A 194 0.43 12.54 1.69
CA LEU A 194 1.47 12.71 2.70
C LEU A 194 2.64 13.56 2.18
N LEU A 195 3.11 13.29 0.96
CA LEU A 195 4.16 14.06 0.31
C LEU A 195 3.74 15.52 0.12
N ARG A 196 2.49 15.81 -0.27
CA ARG A 196 1.97 17.20 -0.31
C ARG A 196 1.93 17.85 1.07
N ASP A 197 1.49 17.11 2.08
CA ASP A 197 1.25 17.64 3.42
C ASP A 197 2.53 17.87 4.23
N PHE A 198 3.60 17.12 3.96
CA PHE A 198 4.81 17.19 4.78
C PHE A 198 6.06 17.59 4.01
N PHE A 199 6.12 17.31 2.70
CA PHE A 199 7.36 17.46 1.93
C PHE A 199 7.27 18.57 0.88
N ASP A 200 6.29 18.55 -0.02
CA ASP A 200 6.25 19.43 -1.20
C ASP A 200 6.29 20.92 -0.85
N GLY A 201 7.42 21.58 -1.10
CA GLY A 201 7.70 22.98 -0.77
C GLY A 201 7.93 23.25 0.73
N LYS A 202 8.22 22.22 1.53
CA LYS A 202 8.36 22.29 3.00
C LYS A 202 9.76 21.88 3.44
N GLU A 203 10.13 22.24 4.66
CA GLU A 203 11.49 21.98 5.19
C GLU A 203 11.87 20.49 5.16
N LEU A 204 10.91 19.60 5.44
CA LEU A 204 11.13 18.15 5.44
C LEU A 204 11.48 17.60 4.05
N GLN A 205 11.21 18.33 2.96
CA GLN A 205 11.66 17.95 1.61
C GLN A 205 13.15 17.68 1.55
N ASN A 206 13.95 18.44 2.31
CA ASN A 206 15.41 18.28 2.37
C ASN A 206 15.86 16.96 3.01
N LYS A 207 14.92 16.23 3.64
CA LYS A 207 15.14 14.90 4.22
C LYS A 207 14.57 13.79 3.35
N LEU A 208 13.81 14.09 2.30
CA LEU A 208 13.27 13.09 1.38
C LEU A 208 14.40 12.55 0.49
N VAL A 209 14.71 11.27 0.64
CA VAL A 209 15.71 10.58 -0.19
C VAL A 209 15.10 10.19 -1.54
N VAL A 210 13.96 9.51 -1.49
CA VAL A 210 13.20 9.04 -2.67
C VAL A 210 11.77 8.68 -2.27
N ALA A 211 10.83 8.80 -3.22
CA ALA A 211 9.47 8.32 -3.08
C ALA A 211 9.17 7.20 -4.10
N TYR A 212 8.90 5.98 -3.62
CA TYR A 212 8.48 4.86 -4.45
C TYR A 212 6.95 4.77 -4.47
N LEU A 213 6.33 5.35 -5.50
CA LEU A 213 4.88 5.46 -5.64
C LEU A 213 4.35 4.48 -6.71
N ILE A 214 4.01 3.26 -6.30
CA ILE A 214 3.76 2.14 -7.22
C ILE A 214 2.26 1.80 -7.29
N GLY A 215 1.76 1.38 -8.46
CA GLY A 215 0.42 0.79 -8.59
C GLY A 215 -0.76 1.78 -8.64
N ILE A 216 -0.52 3.09 -8.60
CA ILE A 216 -1.49 4.15 -8.93
C ILE A 216 -0.76 5.22 -9.76
N PRO A 217 -1.39 5.84 -10.77
CA PRO A 217 -0.78 6.91 -11.53
C PRO A 217 -0.31 8.10 -10.67
N VAL A 218 0.90 8.56 -10.99
CA VAL A 218 1.48 9.82 -10.52
C VAL A 218 1.64 10.71 -11.75
N TYR A 219 1.12 11.93 -11.66
CA TYR A 219 1.08 12.90 -12.72
C TYR A 219 1.93 14.11 -12.36
N ASP A 220 2.40 14.84 -13.37
CA ASP A 220 3.29 16.00 -13.20
C ASP A 220 2.66 17.15 -12.36
N TYR A 221 1.33 17.18 -12.26
CA TYR A 221 0.62 18.16 -11.43
C TYR A 221 0.39 17.68 -9.99
N ASP A 222 0.83 16.46 -9.63
CA ASP A 222 0.61 15.96 -8.29
C ASP A 222 1.48 16.66 -7.25
N PHE A 223 2.63 17.22 -7.65
CA PHE A 223 3.57 17.96 -6.82
C PHE A 223 4.06 19.21 -7.52
N LYS A 224 4.40 20.25 -6.74
CA LYS A 224 4.87 21.52 -7.27
C LYS A 224 6.39 21.65 -7.25
N PHE A 225 7.05 21.06 -6.26
CA PHE A 225 8.48 21.20 -5.98
C PHE A 225 9.22 19.85 -5.86
N ILE A 226 8.50 18.75 -5.71
CA ILE A 226 9.05 17.40 -5.87
C ILE A 226 9.09 17.09 -7.38
N PRO A 227 10.26 16.69 -7.92
CA PRO A 227 10.46 16.47 -9.36
C PRO A 227 9.74 15.21 -9.88
#